data_AF-W4RLF4-F1
#
_entry.id   AF-W4RLF4-F1
#
_cell.length_a   1.000
_cell.length_b   1.000
_cell.length_c   1.000
_cell.angle_alpha   90.00
_cell.angle_beta   90.00
_cell.angle_gamma   90.00
#
_symmetry.space_group_name_H-M   'P 1'
#
loop_
_entity.id
_entity.type
_entity.pdbx_description
1 polymer ?
#
loop_
_entity_poly.entity_id
_entity_poly.type
_entity_poly.pdbx_seq_one_letter_code
_entity_poly.pdbx_strand_id
1 'polypeptide(L)'
;MQKRVKAVTDFVAYAQKELKPYDVKVSVDIFGYTATLPEAPGIGQNFSKISENVDVISSMIYPSHWTSYFGIAKPDTEPYRLVQEYAKLEKKKLDELKTPPVSRPWLQDFTASWLGSGNYLVYGKKEVEDQIRALKDQGINEYLLWNASNRYSPNVDYTP
;
A
#
# COMPACT_ATOMS: atom_id res chain seq x y z
N MET A 1 5.36 -10.87 20.46
CA MET A 1 5.37 -10.24 19.12
C MET A 1 5.68 -11.25 18.03
N GLN A 2 6.84 -11.93 18.07
CA GLN A 2 7.22 -12.97 17.09
C GLN A 2 6.17 -14.06 16.83
N LYS A 3 5.42 -14.52 17.85
CA LYS A 3 4.37 -15.55 17.65
C LYS A 3 3.25 -15.11 16.70
N ARG A 4 2.85 -13.83 16.72
CA ARG A 4 1.79 -13.31 15.83
C ARG A 4 2.31 -13.18 14.40
N VAL A 5 3.50 -12.61 14.23
CA VAL A 5 4.18 -12.51 12.94
C VAL A 5 4.36 -13.89 12.33
N LYS A 6 4.81 -14.87 13.12
CA LYS A 6 4.95 -16.25 12.68
C LYS A 6 3.61 -16.84 12.26
N ALA A 7 2.55 -16.70 13.08
CA ALA A 7 1.24 -17.25 12.75
C ALA A 7 0.68 -16.70 11.42
N VAL A 8 0.80 -15.38 11.19
CA VAL A 8 0.36 -14.75 9.93
C VAL A 8 1.22 -15.23 8.76
N THR A 9 2.55 -15.21 8.91
CA THR A 9 3.49 -15.62 7.85
C THR A 9 3.30 -17.09 7.47
N ASP A 10 3.19 -17.98 8.46
CA ASP A 10 2.97 -19.41 8.25
C ASP A 10 1.63 -19.66 7.53
N PHE A 11 0.58 -18.92 7.88
CA PHE A 11 -0.72 -19.05 7.24
C PHE A 11 -0.69 -18.57 5.78
N VAL A 12 -0.01 -17.46 5.48
CA VAL A 12 0.15 -16.97 4.10
C VAL A 12 0.92 -18.00 3.27
N ALA A 13 2.03 -18.53 3.80
CA ALA A 13 2.80 -19.59 3.15
C ALA A 13 1.97 -20.87 2.92
N TYR A 14 1.17 -21.26 3.92
CA TYR A 14 0.24 -22.38 3.81
C TYR A 14 -0.81 -22.14 2.70
N ALA A 15 -1.48 -20.98 2.71
CA ALA A 15 -2.49 -20.64 1.72
C ALA A 15 -1.90 -20.61 0.30
N GLN A 16 -0.71 -20.02 0.12
CA GLN A 16 -0.01 -20.03 -1.17
C GLN A 16 0.26 -21.46 -1.65
N LYS A 17 0.73 -22.34 -0.77
CA LYS A 17 1.00 -23.74 -1.09
C LYS A 17 -0.28 -24.50 -1.50
N GLU A 18 -1.37 -24.34 -0.74
CA GLU A 18 -2.63 -25.03 -1.01
C GLU A 18 -3.35 -24.50 -2.25
N LEU A 19 -3.15 -23.23 -2.60
CA LEU A 19 -3.73 -22.61 -3.80
C LEU A 19 -2.93 -22.88 -5.08
N LYS A 20 -1.64 -23.25 -4.96
CA LYS A 20 -0.76 -23.51 -6.10
C LYS A 20 -1.31 -24.51 -7.14
N PRO A 21 -1.96 -25.64 -6.78
CA PRO A 21 -2.52 -26.58 -7.75
C PRO A 21 -3.65 -26.00 -8.62
N TYR A 22 -4.27 -24.90 -8.19
CA TYR A 22 -5.37 -24.25 -8.90
C TYR A 22 -4.89 -23.19 -9.91
N ASP A 23 -3.58 -22.97 -10.02
CA ASP A 23 -2.97 -21.98 -10.92
C ASP A 23 -3.53 -20.55 -10.72
N VAL A 24 -3.77 -20.19 -9.46
CA VAL A 24 -4.25 -18.86 -9.07
C VAL A 24 -3.13 -18.02 -8.47
N LYS A 25 -3.24 -16.70 -8.61
CA LYS A 25 -2.35 -15.72 -7.97
C LYS A 25 -2.86 -15.37 -6.57
N VAL A 26 -1.96 -15.34 -5.60
CA VAL A 26 -2.29 -14.98 -4.21
C VAL A 26 -1.82 -13.55 -3.93
N SER A 27 -2.72 -12.74 -3.39
CA SER A 27 -2.43 -11.39 -2.93
C SER A 27 -2.76 -11.23 -1.44
N VAL A 28 -1.99 -10.39 -0.75
CA VAL A 28 -2.25 -10.02 0.65
C VAL A 28 -2.28 -8.51 0.79
N ASP A 29 -3.33 -8.00 1.43
CA ASP A 29 -3.44 -6.61 1.84
C ASP A 29 -2.68 -6.38 3.16
N ILE A 30 -1.85 -5.35 3.20
CA ILE A 30 -1.06 -4.99 4.38
C ILE A 30 -1.16 -3.50 4.69
N PHE A 31 -0.98 -3.10 5.94
CA PHE A 31 -0.86 -1.68 6.27
C PHE A 31 0.44 -1.12 5.71
N GLY A 32 0.39 0.02 5.01
CA GLY A 32 1.57 0.62 4.39
C GLY A 32 2.73 0.88 5.37
N TYR A 33 2.44 1.33 6.59
CA TYR A 33 3.49 1.58 7.59
C TYR A 33 4.31 0.33 7.96
N THR A 34 3.84 -0.89 7.65
CA THR A 34 4.60 -2.12 7.90
C THR A 34 5.89 -2.20 7.09
N ALA A 35 5.96 -1.55 5.91
CA ALA A 35 7.17 -1.48 5.09
C ALA A 35 8.27 -0.64 5.76
N THR A 36 7.90 0.22 6.70
CA THR A 36 8.82 1.16 7.37
C THR A 36 9.41 0.61 8.66
N LEU A 37 8.92 -0.53 9.12
CA LEU A 37 9.32 -1.16 10.37
C LEU A 37 9.94 -2.54 10.11
N PRO A 38 10.89 -2.99 10.92
CA PRO A 38 11.32 -4.39 10.90
C PRO A 38 10.17 -5.35 11.23
N GLU A 39 9.32 -5.02 12.21
CA GLU A 39 8.09 -5.74 12.55
C GLU A 39 7.04 -4.74 13.07
N ALA A 40 5.82 -4.80 12.55
CA ALA A 40 4.75 -3.92 13.01
C ALA A 40 4.19 -4.41 14.36
N PRO A 41 4.27 -3.61 15.43
CA PRO A 41 3.81 -4.03 16.75
C PRO A 41 2.30 -4.23 16.77
N GLY A 42 1.85 -5.24 17.51
CA GLY A 42 0.43 -5.47 17.77
C GLY A 42 -0.31 -6.26 16.68
N ILE A 43 -0.07 -5.96 15.39
CA ILE A 43 -0.87 -6.46 14.26
C ILE A 43 -0.34 -7.74 13.61
N GLY A 44 0.92 -8.12 13.87
CA GLY A 44 1.49 -9.37 13.35
C GLY A 44 1.86 -9.36 11.86
N GLN A 45 1.88 -8.19 11.22
CA GLN A 45 2.34 -8.07 9.84
C GLN A 45 3.85 -7.76 9.80
N ASN A 46 4.57 -8.46 8.93
CA ASN A 46 5.95 -8.15 8.57
C ASN A 46 6.00 -8.13 7.05
N PHE A 47 6.39 -6.98 6.49
CA PHE A 47 6.38 -6.74 5.05
C PHE A 47 7.18 -7.82 4.29
N SER A 48 8.47 -7.95 4.57
CA SER A 48 9.37 -8.85 3.83
C SER A 48 8.93 -10.33 3.94
N LYS A 49 8.57 -10.79 5.15
CA LYS A 49 8.15 -12.18 5.38
C LYS A 49 6.85 -12.52 4.66
N ILE A 50 5.89 -11.60 4.60
CA ILE A 50 4.64 -11.81 3.84
C ILE A 50 4.95 -11.77 2.34
N SER A 51 5.74 -10.80 1.88
CA SER A 51 6.10 -10.62 0.47
C SER A 51 6.80 -11.84 -0.12
N GLU A 52 7.62 -12.58 0.65
CA GLU A 52 8.24 -13.84 0.22
C GLU A 52 7.24 -14.97 -0.12
N ASN A 53 5.98 -14.85 0.29
CA ASN A 53 4.97 -15.91 0.22
C ASN A 53 3.74 -15.53 -0.61
N VAL A 54 3.82 -14.49 -1.46
CA VAL A 54 2.69 -14.04 -2.29
C VAL A 54 3.14 -13.74 -3.72
N ASP A 55 2.20 -13.72 -4.66
CA ASP A 55 2.46 -13.25 -6.02
C ASP A 55 2.34 -11.73 -6.14
N VAL A 56 1.46 -11.14 -5.33
CA VAL A 56 1.14 -9.71 -5.35
C VAL A 56 1.05 -9.18 -3.92
N ILE A 57 1.69 -8.05 -3.64
CA ILE A 57 1.57 -7.36 -2.35
C ILE A 57 0.76 -6.07 -2.51
N SER A 58 -0.26 -5.92 -1.66
CA SER A 58 -1.27 -4.86 -1.78
C SER A 58 -1.24 -3.94 -0.56
N SER A 59 -0.22 -3.09 -0.51
CA SER A 59 -0.03 -2.15 0.60
C SER A 59 -1.08 -1.05 0.60
N MET A 60 -1.75 -0.84 1.72
CA MET A 60 -2.71 0.25 1.93
C MET A 60 -1.97 1.54 2.30
N ILE A 61 -1.80 2.43 1.32
CA ILE A 61 -0.91 3.60 1.42
C ILE A 61 -1.66 4.93 1.44
N TYR A 62 -2.92 4.90 1.91
CA TYR A 62 -3.82 6.05 1.98
C TYR A 62 -3.18 7.25 2.69
N PRO A 63 -3.00 8.40 2.03
CA PRO A 63 -2.38 9.56 2.67
C PRO A 63 -2.99 9.99 3.99
N SER A 64 -4.30 9.85 4.14
CA SER A 64 -5.02 10.14 5.37
C SER A 64 -4.65 9.28 6.58
N HIS A 65 -4.01 8.13 6.37
CA HIS A 65 -3.69 7.18 7.43
C HIS A 65 -2.25 7.30 7.93
N TRP A 66 -1.51 8.30 7.45
CA TRP A 66 -0.15 8.59 7.89
C TRP A 66 -0.14 9.82 8.80
N THR A 67 0.62 9.72 9.89
CA THR A 67 1.07 10.89 10.66
C THR A 67 2.25 11.53 9.96
N SER A 68 2.92 12.53 10.57
CA SER A 68 4.14 13.12 10.00
C SER A 68 5.16 12.02 9.66
N TYR A 69 5.41 11.84 8.36
CA TYR A 69 6.21 10.75 7.82
C TYR A 69 6.89 11.18 6.52
N PHE A 70 8.01 10.56 6.14
CA PHE A 70 8.79 10.93 4.93
C PHE A 70 9.15 12.43 4.82
N GLY A 71 9.25 13.14 5.95
CA GLY A 71 9.46 14.59 5.98
C GLY A 71 8.25 15.41 5.48
N ILE A 72 7.06 14.83 5.50
CA ILE A 72 5.78 15.44 5.14
C ILE A 72 5.00 15.68 6.44
N ALA A 73 4.78 16.95 6.77
CA ALA A 73 4.11 17.32 8.02
C ALA A 73 2.63 16.89 8.03
N LYS A 74 1.99 16.95 6.86
CA LYS A 74 0.55 16.67 6.67
C LYS A 74 0.36 15.79 5.42
N PRO A 75 0.52 14.47 5.55
CA PRO A 75 0.57 13.57 4.39
C PRO A 75 -0.62 13.66 3.43
N ASP A 76 -1.83 13.83 3.97
CA ASP A 76 -3.05 13.95 3.17
C ASP A 76 -3.13 15.25 2.35
N THR A 77 -2.20 16.19 2.57
CA THR A 77 -2.04 17.40 1.72
C THR A 77 -0.98 17.26 0.62
N GLU A 78 -0.22 16.17 0.61
CA GLU A 78 0.84 15.92 -0.37
C GLU A 78 0.74 14.48 -0.94
N PRO A 79 -0.40 14.08 -1.56
CA PRO A 79 -0.65 12.70 -1.96
C PRO A 79 0.41 12.12 -2.92
N TYR A 80 0.84 12.91 -3.92
CA TYR A 80 1.92 12.52 -4.82
C TYR A 80 3.20 12.18 -4.04
N ARG A 81 3.63 13.08 -3.16
CA ARG A 81 4.93 12.95 -2.47
C ARG A 81 4.91 11.78 -1.50
N LEU A 82 3.82 11.60 -0.76
CA LEU A 82 3.71 10.45 0.15
C LEU A 82 3.78 9.12 -0.62
N VAL A 83 2.99 8.98 -1.69
CA VAL A 83 2.99 7.74 -2.49
C VAL A 83 4.35 7.51 -3.15
N GLN A 84 5.00 8.56 -3.64
CA GLN A 84 6.34 8.46 -4.21
C GLN A 84 7.37 7.98 -3.18
N GLU A 85 7.39 8.57 -1.99
CA GLU A 85 8.35 8.19 -0.93
C GLU A 85 8.07 6.78 -0.39
N TYR A 86 6.80 6.41 -0.26
CA TYR A 86 6.41 5.04 0.05
C TYR A 86 6.92 4.05 -1.01
N ALA A 87 6.67 4.33 -2.29
CA ALA A 87 7.05 3.45 -3.39
C ALA A 87 8.57 3.25 -3.48
N LYS A 88 9.38 4.30 -3.23
CA LYS A 88 10.85 4.18 -3.12
C LYS A 88 11.27 3.21 -2.01
N LEU A 89 10.65 3.34 -0.84
CA LEU A 89 10.93 2.48 0.31
C LEU A 89 10.52 1.03 0.04
N GLU A 90 9.30 0.83 -0.50
CA GLU A 90 8.78 -0.49 -0.82
C GLU A 90 9.65 -1.19 -1.86
N LYS A 91 10.03 -0.48 -2.93
CA LYS A 91 10.95 -1.00 -3.95
C LYS A 91 12.26 -1.47 -3.34
N LYS A 92 12.89 -0.67 -2.48
CA LYS A 92 14.11 -1.07 -1.76
C LYS A 92 13.92 -2.36 -0.96
N LYS A 93 12.77 -2.51 -0.28
CA LYS A 93 12.44 -3.72 0.50
C LYS A 93 12.21 -4.94 -0.37
N LEU A 94 11.58 -4.76 -1.53
CA LEU A 94 11.33 -5.84 -2.49
C LEU A 94 12.62 -6.27 -3.20
N ASP A 95 13.53 -5.33 -3.51
CA ASP A 95 14.84 -5.61 -4.11
C ASP A 95 15.76 -6.46 -3.21
N GLU A 96 15.48 -6.52 -1.90
CA GLU A 96 16.16 -7.41 -0.94
C GLU A 96 15.68 -8.87 -1.05
N LEU A 97 14.58 -9.15 -1.75
CA LEU A 97 13.98 -10.48 -1.87
C LEU A 97 14.50 -11.23 -3.10
N LYS A 98 14.67 -12.55 -2.96
CA LYS A 98 15.07 -13.42 -4.09
C LYS A 98 14.02 -13.47 -5.20
N THR A 99 12.75 -13.40 -4.84
CA THR A 99 11.62 -13.46 -5.77
C THR A 99 10.56 -12.47 -5.30
N PRO A 100 10.72 -11.18 -5.65
CA PRO A 100 9.79 -10.16 -5.19
C PRO A 100 8.40 -10.36 -5.82
N PRO A 101 7.31 -10.17 -5.06
CA PRO A 101 5.97 -10.09 -5.61
C PRO A 101 5.78 -8.83 -6.45
N VAL A 102 4.72 -8.81 -7.25
CA VAL A 102 4.25 -7.58 -7.91
C VAL A 102 3.70 -6.62 -6.85
N SER A 103 4.11 -5.35 -6.90
CA SER A 103 3.49 -4.31 -6.08
C SER A 103 2.19 -3.83 -6.73
N ARG A 104 1.09 -3.88 -5.98
CA ARG A 104 -0.24 -3.38 -6.36
C ARG A 104 -0.91 -2.67 -5.18
N PRO A 105 -0.43 -1.48 -4.81
CA PRO A 105 -0.92 -0.79 -3.61
C PRO A 105 -2.35 -0.29 -3.76
N TRP A 106 -3.03 -0.12 -2.63
CA TRP A 106 -4.32 0.55 -2.55
C TRP A 106 -4.14 2.06 -2.40
N LEU A 107 -4.80 2.83 -3.27
CA LEU A 107 -4.83 4.29 -3.29
C LEU A 107 -6.13 4.84 -2.70
N GLN A 108 -6.05 6.04 -2.13
CA GLN A 108 -7.18 6.73 -1.53
C GLN A 108 -8.00 7.46 -2.59
N ASP A 109 -9.32 7.26 -2.58
CA ASP A 109 -10.26 8.05 -3.39
C ASP A 109 -11.42 8.57 -2.53
N PHE A 110 -11.11 9.06 -1.33
CA PHE A 110 -12.07 9.67 -0.40
C PHE A 110 -11.44 10.87 0.31
N THR A 111 -12.30 11.76 0.81
CA THR A 111 -11.90 12.92 1.60
C THR A 111 -11.89 12.59 3.09
N ALA A 112 -10.74 12.75 3.74
CA ALA A 112 -10.53 12.42 5.15
C ALA A 112 -10.84 13.59 6.10
N SER A 113 -12.09 14.08 6.09
CA SER A 113 -12.46 15.30 6.83
C SER A 113 -12.27 15.22 8.35
N TRP A 114 -12.18 14.00 8.92
CA TRP A 114 -11.89 13.77 10.34
C TRP A 114 -10.49 14.22 10.78
N LEU A 115 -9.57 14.47 9.85
CA LEU A 115 -8.22 14.99 10.15
C LEU A 115 -8.24 16.46 10.60
N GLY A 116 -9.37 17.15 10.45
CA GLY A 116 -9.53 18.56 10.79
C GLY A 116 -9.02 19.50 9.70
N SER A 117 -9.63 20.69 9.64
CA SER A 117 -9.35 21.67 8.58
C SER A 117 -7.85 21.98 8.46
N GLY A 118 -7.37 22.01 7.23
CA GLY A 118 -5.96 22.27 6.91
C GLY A 118 -5.03 21.07 7.06
N ASN A 119 -5.53 19.87 7.40
CA ASN A 119 -4.76 18.63 7.46
C ASN A 119 -5.14 17.60 6.38
N TYR A 120 -6.10 17.92 5.52
CA TYR A 120 -6.58 17.06 4.45
C TYR A 120 -6.89 17.87 3.19
N LEU A 121 -6.91 17.20 2.04
CA LEU A 121 -7.45 17.76 0.80
C LEU A 121 -8.85 17.21 0.53
N VAL A 122 -9.69 18.01 -0.13
CA VAL A 122 -10.90 17.46 -0.74
C VAL A 122 -10.45 16.66 -1.96
N TYR A 123 -10.62 15.34 -1.89
CA TYR A 123 -10.21 14.44 -2.94
C TYR A 123 -11.14 14.55 -4.14
N GLY A 124 -10.54 14.77 -5.31
CA GLY A 124 -11.17 14.58 -6.60
C GLY A 124 -10.17 14.04 -7.60
N LYS A 125 -10.41 14.35 -8.89
CA LYS A 125 -9.59 13.92 -10.02
C LYS A 125 -8.08 14.07 -9.76
N LYS A 126 -7.67 15.27 -9.37
CA LYS A 126 -6.25 15.63 -9.25
C LYS A 126 -5.53 14.80 -8.19
N GLU A 127 -6.14 14.62 -7.02
CA GLU A 127 -5.52 13.91 -5.89
C GLU A 127 -5.39 12.41 -6.17
N VAL A 128 -6.31 11.83 -6.95
CA VAL A 128 -6.21 10.44 -7.43
C VAL A 128 -5.11 10.31 -8.49
N GLU A 129 -5.12 11.17 -9.51
CA GLU A 129 -4.08 11.18 -10.57
C GLU A 129 -2.68 11.39 -10.00
N ASP A 130 -2.53 12.25 -8.99
CA ASP A 130 -1.26 12.49 -8.32
C ASP A 130 -0.70 11.22 -7.66
N GLN A 131 -1.54 10.37 -7.07
CA GLN A 131 -1.09 9.10 -6.52
C GLN A 131 -0.70 8.11 -7.63
N ILE A 132 -1.50 8.01 -8.70
CA ILE A 132 -1.23 7.11 -9.83
C ILE A 132 0.08 7.49 -10.53
N ARG A 133 0.27 8.79 -10.79
CA ARG A 133 1.51 9.33 -11.36
C ARG A 133 2.71 9.05 -10.47
N ALA A 134 2.58 9.20 -9.16
CA ALA A 134 3.65 8.88 -8.22
C ALA A 134 4.07 7.39 -8.29
N LEU A 135 3.12 6.46 -8.44
CA LEU A 135 3.42 5.03 -8.65
C LEU A 135 4.14 4.80 -9.98
N LYS A 136 3.61 5.36 -11.08
CA LYS A 136 4.19 5.22 -12.42
C LYS A 136 5.61 5.76 -12.49
N ASP A 137 5.87 6.91 -11.88
CA ASP A 137 7.21 7.52 -11.81
C ASP A 137 8.21 6.64 -11.04
N GLN A 138 7.75 5.66 -10.24
CA GLN A 138 8.58 4.65 -9.58
C GLN A 138 8.59 3.29 -10.30
N GLY A 139 7.88 3.17 -11.43
CA GLY A 139 7.77 1.96 -12.24
C GLY A 139 6.71 0.96 -11.75
N ILE A 140 5.79 1.38 -10.89
CA ILE A 140 4.65 0.57 -10.42
C ILE A 140 3.45 0.87 -11.32
N ASN A 141 2.96 -0.15 -12.04
CA ASN A 141 1.91 -0.01 -13.05
C ASN A 141 0.56 -0.61 -12.62
N GLU A 142 0.49 -1.22 -11.43
CA GLU A 142 -0.73 -1.79 -10.90
C GLU A 142 -1.12 -1.09 -9.61
N TYR A 143 -2.42 -0.88 -9.39
CA TYR A 143 -2.96 -0.30 -8.17
C TYR A 143 -4.44 -0.67 -8.02
N LEU A 144 -4.96 -0.45 -6.82
CA LEU A 144 -6.37 -0.60 -6.48
C LEU A 144 -6.89 0.71 -5.89
N LEU A 145 -8.18 1.02 -6.05
CA LEU A 145 -8.78 2.24 -5.50
C LEU A 145 -9.71 1.92 -4.34
N TRP A 146 -9.54 2.61 -3.23
CA TRP A 146 -10.37 2.44 -2.05
C TRP A 146 -11.26 3.65 -1.78
N ASN A 147 -12.56 3.40 -1.65
CA ASN A 147 -13.53 4.31 -1.06
C ASN A 147 -14.66 3.48 -0.42
N ALA A 148 -14.88 3.62 0.89
CA ALA A 148 -15.91 2.87 1.61
C ALA A 148 -17.35 3.11 1.11
N SER A 149 -17.61 4.26 0.46
CA SER A 149 -18.90 4.57 -0.17
C SER A 149 -19.07 3.98 -1.56
N ASN A 150 -18.04 3.32 -2.12
CA ASN A 150 -17.97 2.79 -3.49
C ASN A 150 -18.29 3.85 -4.57
N ARG A 151 -18.06 5.13 -4.25
CA ARG A 151 -18.15 6.25 -5.21
C ARG A 151 -16.74 6.74 -5.52
N TYR A 152 -16.35 6.62 -6.76
CA TYR A 152 -15.01 6.99 -7.22
C TYR A 152 -15.02 8.32 -7.97
N SER A 153 -13.90 9.04 -7.94
CA SER A 153 -13.73 10.33 -8.59
C SER A 153 -13.93 10.21 -10.10
N PRO A 154 -14.84 10.99 -10.72
CA PRO A 154 -15.07 10.93 -12.15
C PRO A 154 -13.95 11.62 -12.94
N ASN A 155 -13.78 11.24 -14.21
CA ASN A 155 -12.86 11.85 -15.18
C ASN A 155 -11.36 11.76 -14.83
N VAL A 156 -10.97 10.82 -13.97
CA VAL A 156 -9.58 10.47 -13.69
C VAL A 156 -8.93 9.79 -14.89
N ASP A 157 -7.73 10.22 -15.25
CA ASP A 157 -6.83 9.44 -16.10
C ASP A 157 -6.18 8.33 -15.25
N TYR A 158 -6.48 7.09 -15.60
CA TYR A 158 -5.96 5.89 -14.96
C TYR A 158 -4.68 5.35 -15.65
N THR A 159 -4.23 6.04 -16.70
CA THR A 159 -3.05 5.71 -17.50
C THR A 159 -2.04 6.86 -17.66
N PRO A 160 -2.00 7.88 -16.76
CA PRO A 160 -1.27 9.12 -16.96
C PRO A 160 0.22 8.86 -17.10
#